data_AF-A0A1G3BMS7-F1
#
_entry.id   AF-A0A1G3BMS7-F1
#
_cell.length_a   1.000
_cell.length_b   1.000
_cell.length_c   1.000
_cell.angle_alpha   90.00
_cell.angle_beta   90.00
_cell.angle_gamma   90.00
#
_symmetry.space_group_name_H-M   'P 1'
#
loop_
_entity.id
_entity.type
_entity.pdbx_description
1 polymer ?
#
loop_
_entity_poly.entity_id
_entity_poly.type
_entity_poly.pdbx_seq_one_letter_code
_entity_poly.pdbx_strand_id
1 'polypeptide(L)'
;MWRTDESTEKLLDLEKKITRYETDFLIGLYLYNPIPETVDIDDVAEKLLDYLHSLPRNSGAHYKIKLHRIGLDGFVNVYYASPGMGSVFSYDKPILVNQQDYAQSRL
;
A
#
# COMPACT_ATOMS: atom_id res chain seq x y z
N MET A 1 11.74 -18.55 -0.04
CA MET A 1 12.75 -17.47 -0.05
C MET A 1 12.05 -16.26 -0.65
N TRP A 2 11.53 -15.35 0.17
CA TRP A 2 10.67 -14.26 -0.30
C TRP A 2 11.37 -12.92 -0.05
N ARG A 3 11.45 -12.13 -1.15
CA ARG A 3 12.25 -10.93 -1.40
C ARG A 3 13.72 -11.23 -1.76
N THR A 4 14.04 -11.00 -3.03
CA THR A 4 15.41 -10.76 -3.50
C THR A 4 15.84 -9.36 -3.05
N ASP A 5 17.14 -9.08 -3.03
CA ASP A 5 17.66 -7.75 -2.71
C ASP A 5 17.06 -6.69 -3.65
N GLU A 6 16.96 -6.99 -4.95
CA GLU A 6 16.34 -6.10 -5.95
C GLU A 6 14.86 -5.80 -5.67
N SER A 7 14.06 -6.82 -5.32
CA SER A 7 12.65 -6.60 -4.98
C SER A 7 12.49 -5.74 -3.73
N THR A 8 13.46 -5.78 -2.82
CA THR A 8 13.46 -4.96 -1.60
C THR A 8 13.81 -3.51 -1.94
N GLU A 9 14.80 -3.29 -2.80
CA GLU A 9 15.17 -1.95 -3.27
C GLU A 9 14.02 -1.27 -4.02
N LYS A 10 13.38 -1.99 -4.94
CA LYS A 10 12.21 -1.51 -5.69
C LYS A 10 11.04 -1.14 -4.78
N LEU A 11 10.83 -1.93 -3.74
CA LEU A 11 9.80 -1.67 -2.75
C LEU A 11 10.09 -0.40 -1.93
N LEU A 12 11.33 -0.25 -1.44
CA LEU A 12 11.74 0.95 -0.72
C LEU A 12 11.67 2.21 -1.60
N ASP A 13 11.96 2.08 -2.89
CA ASP A 13 11.82 3.19 -3.84
C ASP A 13 10.35 3.58 -4.05
N LEU A 14 9.46 2.59 -4.22
CA LEU A 14 8.01 2.81 -4.30
C LEU A 14 7.47 3.52 -3.05
N GLU A 15 7.85 3.07 -1.85
CA GLU A 15 7.46 3.69 -0.58
C GLU A 15 7.89 5.16 -0.50
N LYS A 16 9.14 5.46 -0.86
CA LYS A 16 9.69 6.82 -0.86
C LYS A 16 8.94 7.73 -1.83
N LYS A 17 8.63 7.24 -3.03
CA LYS A 17 7.89 8.00 -4.05
C LYS A 17 6.50 8.34 -3.55
N ILE A 18 5.74 7.38 -3.06
CA ILE A 18 4.38 7.62 -2.57
C ILE A 18 4.40 8.56 -1.36
N THR A 19 5.29 8.31 -0.38
CA THR A 19 5.42 9.16 0.83
C THR A 19 5.73 10.62 0.49
N ARG A 20 6.52 10.86 -0.56
CA ARG A 20 6.89 12.21 -1.00
C ARG A 20 5.69 13.02 -1.51
N TYR A 21 4.73 12.36 -2.15
CA TYR A 21 3.60 13.03 -2.80
C TYR A 21 2.30 12.95 -2.00
N GLU A 22 2.12 11.90 -1.20
CA GLU A 22 0.91 11.68 -0.42
C GLU A 22 1.21 11.65 1.07
N THR A 23 1.06 12.81 1.69
CA THR A 23 1.39 13.05 3.10
C THR A 23 0.19 12.93 4.04
N ASP A 24 -1.00 12.62 3.53
CA ASP A 24 -2.23 12.68 4.35
C ASP A 24 -2.79 11.29 4.67
N PHE A 25 -2.32 10.27 3.95
CA PHE A 25 -2.70 8.88 4.15
C PHE A 25 -1.61 8.10 4.90
N LEU A 26 -2.04 7.29 5.87
CA LEU A 26 -1.28 6.16 6.37
C LEU A 26 -1.51 4.97 5.43
N ILE A 27 -0.44 4.49 4.81
CA ILE A 27 -0.50 3.53 3.70
C ILE A 27 0.31 2.28 4.08
N GLY A 28 -0.38 1.14 4.20
CA GLY A 28 0.22 -0.17 4.40
C GLY A 28 0.27 -0.97 3.10
N LEU A 29 1.46 -1.22 2.54
CA LEU A 29 1.64 -2.02 1.32
C LEU A 29 1.86 -3.51 1.64
N TYR A 30 1.11 -4.38 0.96
CA TYR A 30 1.21 -5.82 1.10
C TYR A 30 1.34 -6.48 -0.27
N LEU A 31 2.43 -7.21 -0.48
CA LEU A 31 2.69 -7.96 -1.70
C LEU A 31 2.68 -9.46 -1.40
N TYR A 32 1.98 -10.23 -2.24
CA TYR A 32 1.95 -11.68 -2.18
C TYR A 32 3.15 -12.31 -2.87
N ASN A 33 3.82 -11.59 -3.75
CA ASN A 33 4.99 -12.08 -4.47
C ASN A 33 6.06 -10.98 -4.52
N PRO A 34 7.35 -11.33 -4.71
CA PRO A 34 8.38 -10.34 -5.00
C PRO A 34 8.01 -9.48 -6.22
N ILE A 35 8.45 -8.24 -6.23
CA ILE A 35 8.24 -7.34 -7.38
C ILE A 35 9.03 -7.91 -8.56
N PRO A 36 8.39 -8.21 -9.70
CA PRO A 36 9.09 -8.71 -10.88
C PRO A 36 10.12 -7.70 -11.40
N GLU A 37 11.21 -8.21 -11.98
CA GLU A 37 12.26 -7.36 -12.56
C GLU A 37 11.74 -6.43 -13.67
N THR A 38 10.73 -6.90 -14.41
CA THR A 38 10.10 -6.20 -15.54
C THR A 38 9.14 -5.07 -15.13
N VAL A 39 8.84 -4.92 -13.84
CA VAL A 39 7.93 -3.87 -13.37
C VAL A 39 8.68 -2.55 -13.27
N ASP A 40 8.12 -1.53 -13.93
CA ASP A 40 8.55 -0.14 -13.80
C ASP A 40 7.93 0.48 -12.53
N ILE A 41 8.78 0.80 -11.55
CA ILE A 41 8.34 1.37 -10.28
C ILE A 41 7.80 2.79 -10.43
N ASP A 42 8.25 3.55 -11.44
CA ASP A 42 7.75 4.90 -11.68
C ASP A 42 6.29 4.88 -12.12
N ASP A 43 5.98 4.03 -13.10
CA ASP A 43 4.63 3.80 -13.60
C ASP A 43 3.68 3.27 -12.51
N VAL A 44 4.17 2.36 -11.65
CA VAL A 44 3.39 1.85 -10.51
C VAL A 44 3.10 2.96 -9.50
N ALA A 45 4.09 3.79 -9.17
CA ALA A 45 3.94 4.88 -8.23
C ALA A 45 2.92 5.92 -8.74
N GLU A 46 3.03 6.30 -10.02
CA GLU A 46 2.11 7.23 -10.67
C GLU A 46 0.66 6.72 -10.62
N LYS A 47 0.42 5.47 -11.06
CA LYS A 47 -0.92 4.88 -11.05
C LYS A 47 -1.50 4.77 -9.64
N LEU A 48 -0.68 4.45 -8.64
CA LEU A 48 -1.15 4.37 -7.27
C LEU A 48 -1.47 5.76 -6.70
N LEU A 49 -0.66 6.77 -6.98
CA LEU A 49 -0.93 8.16 -6.59
C LEU A 49 -2.22 8.68 -7.21
N ASP A 50 -2.43 8.44 -8.50
CA ASP A 50 -3.68 8.79 -9.18
C ASP A 50 -4.90 8.15 -8.50
N TYR A 51 -4.78 6.88 -8.14
CA TYR A 51 -5.85 6.20 -7.41
C TYR A 51 -6.07 6.84 -6.04
N LEU A 52 -5.01 7.12 -5.27
CA LEU A 52 -5.10 7.76 -3.95
C LEU A 52 -5.73 9.15 -4.02
N HIS A 53 -5.35 9.97 -5.02
CA HIS A 53 -5.92 11.29 -5.25
C HIS A 53 -7.40 11.26 -5.59
N SER A 54 -7.89 10.16 -6.19
CA SER A 54 -9.31 9.98 -6.49
C SER A 54 -10.15 9.60 -5.26
N LEU A 55 -9.52 9.20 -4.15
CA LEU A 55 -10.23 8.76 -2.95
C LEU A 55 -10.82 9.95 -2.17
N PRO A 56 -12.04 9.81 -1.62
CA PRO A 56 -12.60 10.81 -0.72
C PRO A 56 -11.71 11.04 0.52
N ARG A 57 -11.34 12.29 0.77
CA ARG A 57 -10.51 12.73 1.92
C ARG A 57 -11.35 13.01 3.17
N ASN A 58 -12.09 12.01 3.63
CA ASN A 58 -12.89 12.10 4.85
C ASN A 58 -12.06 11.59 6.04
N SER A 59 -12.01 12.36 7.15
CA SER A 59 -11.35 11.95 8.39
C SER A 59 -11.83 10.56 8.83
N GLY A 60 -10.88 9.65 9.08
CA GLY A 60 -11.18 8.28 9.49
C GLY A 60 -11.65 7.36 8.36
N ALA A 61 -11.52 7.75 7.09
CA ALA A 61 -11.81 6.85 5.97
C ALA A 61 -10.75 5.75 5.83
N HIS A 62 -11.20 4.52 5.60
CA HIS A 62 -10.34 3.35 5.36
C HIS A 62 -10.66 2.74 3.99
N TYR A 63 -9.62 2.47 3.20
CA TYR A 63 -9.73 1.83 1.89
C TYR A 63 -8.80 0.63 1.80
N LYS A 64 -9.23 -0.38 1.05
CA LYS A 64 -8.40 -1.51 0.65
C LYS A 64 -8.35 -1.60 -0.87
N ILE A 65 -7.17 -1.39 -1.44
CA ILE A 65 -6.95 -1.30 -2.88
C ILE A 65 -6.22 -2.55 -3.34
N LYS A 66 -6.78 -3.29 -4.31
CA LYS A 66 -6.08 -4.43 -4.92
C LYS A 66 -5.11 -3.94 -5.98
N LEU A 67 -3.87 -4.43 -5.98
CA LEU A 67 -2.81 -3.91 -6.85
C LEU A 67 -2.70 -4.58 -8.22
N HIS A 68 -3.48 -5.63 -8.48
CA HIS A 68 -3.43 -6.37 -9.76
C HIS A 68 -3.57 -5.47 -11.00
N ARG A 69 -4.29 -4.35 -10.90
CA ARG A 69 -4.48 -3.39 -12.00
C ARG A 69 -3.27 -2.51 -12.28
N ILE A 70 -2.32 -2.47 -11.36
CA ILE A 70 -1.07 -1.71 -11.47
C ILE A 70 0.14 -2.66 -11.55
N GLY A 71 -0.06 -3.90 -11.97
CA GLY A 71 1.03 -4.85 -12.24
C GLY A 71 1.66 -5.51 -11.01
N LEU A 72 1.09 -5.32 -9.81
CA LEU A 72 1.56 -5.97 -8.58
C LEU A 72 0.52 -6.95 -8.02
N ASP A 73 1.00 -8.05 -7.45
CA ASP A 73 0.13 -9.02 -6.79
C ASP A 73 0.08 -8.74 -5.28
N GLY A 74 -1.03 -8.19 -4.80
CA GLY A 74 -1.12 -7.67 -3.44
C GLY A 74 -2.27 -6.69 -3.20
N PHE A 75 -2.21 -6.00 -2.07
CA PHE A 75 -3.14 -4.92 -1.73
C PHE A 75 -2.45 -3.80 -0.93
N VAL A 76 -3.06 -2.62 -0.97
CA VAL A 76 -2.74 -1.49 -0.10
C VAL A 76 -3.90 -1.27 0.86
N ASN A 77 -3.59 -1.11 2.15
CA ASN A 77 -4.51 -0.52 3.11
C ASN A 77 -4.22 0.97 3.22
N VAL A 78 -5.23 1.81 3.07
CA VAL A 78 -5.12 3.26 3.10
C VAL A 78 -6.01 3.79 4.22
N TYR A 79 -5.46 4.62 5.09
CA TYR A 79 -6.20 5.29 6.15
C TYR A 79 -5.96 6.80 6.08
N TYR A 80 -7.02 7.59 5.95
CA TYR A 80 -6.89 9.04 5.95
C TYR A 80 -6.70 9.53 7.39
N ALA A 81 -5.46 9.86 7.74
CA ALA A 81 -5.06 10.13 9.12
C ALA A 81 -5.38 11.58 9.51
N SER A 82 -4.87 12.53 8.72
CA SER A 82 -5.06 13.98 8.76
C SER A 82 -3.99 14.62 7.87
N PRO A 83 -4.17 15.88 7.39
CA PRO A 83 -3.18 16.54 6.56
C PRO A 83 -1.77 16.55 7.19
N GLY A 84 -0.77 16.09 6.44
CA GLY A 84 0.64 16.07 6.83
C GLY A 84 1.06 14.98 7.85
N MET A 85 0.17 14.07 8.23
CA MET A 85 0.42 13.01 9.24
C MET A 85 0.59 11.60 8.63
N GLY A 86 0.52 11.49 7.32
CA GLY A 86 0.61 10.26 6.55
C GLY A 86 2.04 9.73 6.40
N SER A 87 2.14 8.43 6.19
CA SER A 87 3.39 7.72 5.91
C SER A 87 3.07 6.40 5.23
N VAL A 88 4.03 5.91 4.43
CA VAL A 88 3.94 4.61 3.79
C VAL A 88 4.83 3.62 4.53
N PHE A 89 4.33 2.41 4.74
CA PHE A 89 5.07 1.30 5.32
C PHE A 89 4.67 0.01 4.62
N SER A 90 5.63 -0.85 4.30
CA SER A 90 5.36 -2.21 3.85
C SER A 90 5.59 -3.23 4.95
N TYR A 91 4.90 -4.36 4.84
CA TYR A 91 5.13 -5.51 5.71
C TYR A 91 5.61 -6.70 4.91
N ASP A 92 6.51 -7.49 5.51
CA ASP A 92 7.02 -8.74 4.94
C ASP A 92 5.99 -9.88 4.96
N LYS A 93 4.90 -9.73 5.73
CA LYS A 93 3.80 -10.69 5.80
C LYS A 93 2.48 -9.93 5.75
N PRO A 94 1.41 -10.50 5.17
CA PRO A 94 0.08 -9.99 5.44
C PRO A 94 -0.06 -9.90 6.95
N ILE A 95 -0.46 -8.73 7.47
CA ILE A 95 -1.05 -8.69 8.80
C ILE A 95 -2.22 -9.67 8.67
N LEU A 96 -2.07 -10.84 9.28
CA LEU A 96 -3.18 -11.74 9.51
C LEU A 96 -4.13 -10.92 10.37
N VAL A 97 -5.06 -10.22 9.71
CA VAL A 97 -6.32 -9.90 10.35
C VAL A 97 -6.88 -11.28 10.61
N ASN A 98 -6.69 -11.74 11.84
CA ASN A 98 -7.28 -12.98 12.29
C ASN A 98 -8.76 -12.82 11.98
N GLN A 99 -9.29 -13.56 11.00
CA GLN A 99 -10.66 -13.36 10.52
C GLN A 99 -11.68 -13.56 11.65
N GLN A 100 -11.24 -14.17 12.76
CA GLN A 100 -11.96 -14.31 14.01
C GLN A 100 -12.21 -12.98 14.74
N ASP A 101 -11.30 -11.99 14.67
CA ASP A 101 -11.48 -10.70 15.36
C ASP A 101 -12.43 -9.74 14.62
N TYR A 102 -12.53 -9.86 13.29
CA TYR A 102 -13.48 -9.06 12.49
C TYR A 102 -14.92 -9.56 12.66
N ALA A 103 -15.11 -10.85 12.97
CA ALA A 103 -16.43 -11.42 13.24
C ALA A 103 -16.96 -11.08 14.65
N GLN A 104 -16.07 -10.88 15.62
CA GLN A 104 -16.45 -10.54 17.00
C GLN A 104 -16.72 -9.05 17.24
N SER A 105 -16.22 -8.15 16.40
CA SER A 105 -16.51 -6.70 16.50
C SER A 105 -17.86 -6.27 15.88
N ARG A 106 -18.65 -7.23 15.38
CA ARG A 106 -20.01 -7.02 14.84
C ARG A 106 -21.12 -7.71 15.65
N LEU A 107 -20.85 -8.07 16.91
CA LEU A 107 -21.87 -8.51 17.88
C LEU A 107 -21.95 -7.51 19.03
#